data_AF-A0A077KLQ6-F1
#
_entry.id   AF-A0A077KLQ6-F1
#
_cell.length_a   1.000
_cell.length_b   1.000
_cell.length_c   1.000
_cell.angle_alpha   90.00
_cell.angle_beta   90.00
_cell.angle_gamma   90.00
#
_symmetry.space_group_name_H-M   'P 1'
#
loop_
_entity.id
_entity.type
_entity.pdbx_description
1 polymer ?
#
loop_
_entity_poly.entity_id
_entity_poly.type
_entity_poly.pdbx_seq_one_letter_code
_entity_poly.pdbx_strand_id
1 'polypeptide(L)' 'MERELLLECQRNDRKAQRKVYEKMAGRLYSVCKRYLKNDEDIEEVLAYTFYKIFTKIGQLQNIDTFDA' A
#
# COMPACT_ATOMS: atom_id res chain seq x y z
N MET A 1 -2.80 -7.54 8.64
CA MET A 1 -3.60 -6.96 7.54
C MET A 1 -4.51 -8.08 7.09
N GLU A 2 -5.83 -7.93 7.21
CA GLU A 2 -6.76 -9.04 6.98
C GLU A 2 -6.51 -9.75 5.64
N ARG A 3 -6.31 -11.08 5.67
CA ARG A 3 -6.10 -11.94 4.50
C ARG A 3 -7.08 -11.69 3.36
N GLU A 4 -8.37 -11.55 3.69
CA GLU A 4 -9.43 -11.33 2.72
C GLU A 4 -9.23 -10.03 1.93
N LEU A 5 -8.80 -8.96 2.61
CA LEU A 5 -8.52 -7.67 1.98
C LEU A 5 -7.43 -7.78 0.91
N LEU A 6 -6.37 -8.55 1.18
CA LEU A 6 -5.28 -8.77 0.23
C LEU A 6 -5.73 -9.60 -0.99
N LEU A 7 -6.59 -10.60 -0.79
CA LEU A 7 -7.18 -11.38 -1.87
C LEU A 7 -8.09 -10.52 -2.75
N GLU A 8 -8.90 -9.64 -2.17
CA GLU A 8 -9.72 -8.69 -2.92
C GLU A 8 -8.86 -7.72 -3.72
N CYS A 9 -7.75 -7.23 -3.16
CA CYS A 9 -6.81 -6.41 -3.92
C CYS A 9 -6.18 -7.15 -5.09
N GLN A 10 -5.86 -8.45 -4.97
CA GLN A 10 -5.39 -9.27 -6.09
C GLN A 10 -6.42 -9.39 -7.22
N ARG A 11 -7.70 -9.26 -6.90
CA ARG A 11 -8.81 -9.22 -7.88
C ARG A 11 -9.06 -7.82 -8.46
N ASN A 12 -8.17 -6.86 -8.22
CA ASN A 12 -8.32 -5.45 -8.61
C ASN A 12 -9.57 -4.77 -8.03
N ASP A 13 -10.06 -5.20 -6.87
CA ASP A 13 -11.18 -4.53 -6.21
C ASP A 13 -10.77 -3.12 -5.71
N ARG A 14 -11.44 -2.09 -6.24
CA ARG A 14 -11.13 -0.68 -5.92
C ARG A 14 -11.38 -0.34 -4.45
N LYS A 15 -12.39 -0.94 -3.82
CA LYS A 15 -12.71 -0.68 -2.41
C LYS A 15 -11.64 -1.30 -1.50
N ALA A 16 -11.16 -2.50 -1.84
CA ALA A 16 -10.06 -3.15 -1.15
C ALA A 16 -8.77 -2.33 -1.27
N GLN A 17 -8.42 -1.88 -2.49
CA GLN A 17 -7.25 -1.00 -2.69
C GLN A 17 -7.35 0.28 -1.86
N ARG A 18 -8.54 0.90 -1.81
CA ARG A 18 -8.78 2.08 -0.98
C ARG A 18 -8.58 1.80 0.51
N LYS A 19 -9.12 0.71 1.03
CA LYS A 19 -8.93 0.29 2.43
C LYS A 19 -7.45 0.06 2.75
N VAL A 20 -6.67 -0.57 1.87
CA VAL A 20 -5.23 -0.76 2.05
C VAL A 20 -4.51 0.60 2.09
N TYR A 21 -4.85 1.51 1.18
CA TYR A 21 -4.32 2.87 1.17
C TYR A 21 -4.58 3.57 2.50
N GLU A 22 -5.83 3.61 2.96
CA GLU A 22 -6.21 4.28 4.21
C GLU A 22 -5.50 3.70 5.44
N LYS A 23 -5.32 2.37 5.49
CA LYS A 23 -4.61 1.69 6.59
C LYS A 23 -3.09 1.98 6.60
N MET A 24 -2.48 2.19 5.42
CA MET A 24 -1.01 2.23 5.30
C MET A 24 -0.43 3.62 5.02
N ALA A 25 -1.20 4.53 4.41
CA ALA A 25 -0.71 5.82 3.92
C ALA A 25 -0.04 6.65 5.02
N GLY A 26 -0.65 6.77 6.20
CA GLY A 26 -0.07 7.54 7.31
C GLY A 26 1.26 6.97 7.82
N ARG A 27 1.40 5.63 7.87
CA ARG A 27 2.66 4.98 8.27
C ARG A 27 3.75 5.18 7.22
N LEU A 28 3.42 4.98 5.95
CA LEU A 28 4.38 5.19 4.85
C LEU A 28 4.80 6.65 4.73
N TYR A 29 3.85 7.59 4.86
CA TYR A 29 4.14 9.02 4.90
C TYR A 29 5.15 9.36 6.00
N SER A 30 4.95 8.80 7.22
CA SER A 30 5.85 9.00 8.35
C SER A 30 7.26 8.44 8.10
N VAL A 31 7.40 7.40 7.27
CA VAL A 31 8.70 6.86 6.85
C VAL A 31 9.33 7.75 5.79
N CYS A 32 8.58 8.15 4.75
CA CYS A 32 9.04 9.05 3.69
C CYS A 32 9.58 10.36 4.27
N LYS A 33 8.89 10.94 5.27
CA LYS A 33 9.30 12.17 5.97
C LYS A 33 10.66 12.08 6.68
N ARG A 34 11.17 10.88 6.93
CA ARG A 34 12.53 10.69 7.47
C ARG A 34 13.63 10.91 6.44
N TYR A 35 13.30 10.81 5.15
CA TYR A 35 14.26 10.84 4.05
C TYR A 35 14.01 11.98 3.05
N LEU A 36 12.78 12.48 2.96
CA LEU A 36 12.36 13.54 2.05
C LEU A 36 12.02 14.81 2.83
N LYS A 37 12.36 15.97 2.25
CA LYS A 37 12.25 17.27 2.93
C LYS A 37 10.93 17.98 2.69
N ASN A 38 10.34 17.81 1.50
CA ASN A 38 9.15 18.53 1.07
C ASN A 38 7.96 17.59 0.94
N ASP A 39 6.75 18.10 1.22
CA ASP A 39 5.53 17.29 1.18
C ASP A 39 5.17 16.83 -0.24
N GLU A 40 5.46 17.64 -1.26
CA GLU A 40 5.23 17.29 -2.67
C GLU A 40 6.01 16.03 -3.08
N ASP A 41 7.30 15.94 -2.72
CA ASP A 41 8.13 14.76 -2.98
C ASP A 41 7.58 13.52 -2.24
N ILE A 42 7.05 13.71 -1.03
CA ILE A 42 6.46 12.62 -0.24
C ILE A 42 5.17 12.12 -0.91
N GLU A 43 4.31 13.03 -1.36
CA GLU A 43 3.08 12.69 -2.06
C GLU A 43 3.36 11.93 -3.37
N GLU A 44 4.36 12.37 -4.15
CA GLU A 44 4.79 11.68 -5.38
C GLU A 44 5.27 10.25 -5.07
N VAL A 45 6.17 10.11 -4.08
CA VAL A 45 6.70 8.81 -3.69
C VAL A 45 5.61 7.89 -3.17
N LEU A 46 4.64 8.40 -2.40
CA LEU A 46 3.49 7.62 -1.95
C LEU A 46 2.63 7.16 -3.12
N ALA A 47 2.31 8.05 -4.06
CA ALA A 47 1.53 7.70 -5.26
C ALA A 47 2.21 6.58 -6.05
N TYR A 48 3.53 6.71 -6.30
CA TYR A 48 4.31 5.67 -6.97
C TYR A 48 4.37 4.36 -6.18
N THR A 49 4.50 4.45 -4.86
CA THR A 49 4.55 3.28 -3.98
C THR A 49 3.25 2.49 -4.04
N PHE A 50 2.09 3.15 -3.93
CA PHE A 50 0.80 2.49 -4.01
C PHE A 50 0.50 1.96 -5.42
N TYR A 51 0.89 2.70 -6.46
CA TYR A 51 0.85 2.20 -7.83
C TYR A 51 1.64 0.88 -7.98
N LYS A 52 2.86 0.84 -7.46
CA LYS A 52 3.71 -0.36 -7.49
C LYS A 52 3.10 -1.51 -6.69
N ILE A 53 2.59 -1.23 -5.49
CA ILE A 53 1.94 -2.25 -4.65
C ILE A 53 0.76 -2.86 -5.41
N PHE A 54 -0.18 -2.06 -5.91
CA PHE A 54 -1.39 -2.59 -6.55
C PHE A 54 -1.14 -3.24 -7.92
N THR A 55 -0.15 -2.76 -8.68
CA THR A 55 0.22 -3.42 -9.95
C THR A 55 1.00 -4.72 -9.76
N LYS A 56 1.64 -4.91 -8.59
CA LYS A 56 2.45 -6.10 -8.28
C LYS A 56 1.80 -7.02 -7.26
N ILE A 57 0.65 -6.68 -6.69
CA ILE A 57 0.02 -7.46 -5.60
C ILE A 57 -0.31 -8.90 -6.01
N GLY A 58 -0.54 -9.16 -7.29
CA GLY A 58 -0.74 -10.52 -7.82
C GLY A 58 0.51 -11.42 -7.73
N GLN A 59 1.69 -10.85 -7.48
CA GLN A 59 2.94 -11.59 -7.25
C GLN A 59 3.07 -12.08 -5.80
N LEU A 60 2.21 -11.61 -4.90
CA LEU A 60 2.21 -12.03 -3.50
C LEU A 60 1.71 -13.48 -3.38
N GLN A 61 2.63 -14.41 -3.13
CA GLN A 61 2.29 -15.83 -2.97
C GLN A 61 1.87 -16.20 -1.55
N ASN A 62 2.51 -15.60 -0.54
CA ASN A 62 2.26 -15.88 0.86
C ASN A 62 1.61 -14.66 1.53
N ILE A 63 0.29 -14.65 1.53
CA ILE A 63 -0.54 -13.58 2.10
C ILE A 63 -0.41 -13.55 3.63
N ASP A 64 -0.21 -14.72 4.24
CA ASP A 64 -0.16 -14.88 5.70
C ASP A 64 1.07 -14.17 6.31
N THR A 65 2.07 -13.80 5.49
CA THR A 65 3.19 -12.91 5.88
C THR A 65 2.73 -11.58 6.49
N PHE A 66 1.53 -11.11 6.12
CA PHE A 66 0.97 -9.85 6.59
C PHE A 66 -0.09 -10.01 7.67
N ASP A 67 -0.39 -11.25 8.09
CA ASP A 67 -1.20 -11.51 9.28
C ASP A 67 -0.32 -11.41 10.52
N ALA A 68 -0.75 -10.59 11.49
CA ALA A 68 -0.09 -10.33 12.76
C ALA A 68 -1.13 -10.40 13.87
#